data_AF-A0A941YL66-F1
#
_entry.id   AF-A0A941YL66-F1
#
_cell.length_a   1.000
_cell.length_b   1.000
_cell.length_c   1.000
_cell.angle_alpha   90.00
_cell.angle_beta   90.00
_cell.angle_gamma   90.00
#
_symmetry.space_group_name_H-M   'P 1'
#
loop_
_entity.id
_entity.type
_entity.pdbx_description
1 polymer ?
#
loop_
_entity_poly.entity_id
_entity_poly.type
_entity_poly.pdbx_seq_one_letter_code
_entity_poly.pdbx_strand_id
1 'polypeptide(L)'
;MSKDRLTRLAMELLLLGVSKAGVERLLGSNDVDEVERQLAYLPYRKARRPEAFIIEAVRRGYSAPPLFYAKNQTHTPGIKRPVDQDTQPAA
;
A
#
# COMPACT_ATOMS: atom_id res chain seq x y z
N MET A 1 -11.38 12.84 -9.74
CA MET A 1 -10.08 12.22 -10.04
C MET A 1 -9.24 13.20 -10.84
N SER A 2 -8.20 13.78 -10.24
CA SER A 2 -7.33 14.76 -10.92
C SER A 2 -6.52 14.03 -11.99
N LYS A 3 -6.60 14.46 -13.25
CA LYS A 3 -5.84 13.88 -14.38
C LYS A 3 -4.34 13.82 -14.08
N ASP A 4 -3.84 14.76 -13.29
CA ASP A 4 -2.44 14.82 -12.85
C ASP A 4 -2.00 13.56 -12.07
N ARG A 5 -2.91 12.99 -11.27
CA ARG A 5 -2.64 11.77 -10.48
C ARG A 5 -2.47 10.54 -11.39
N LEU A 6 -3.34 10.39 -12.39
CA LEU A 6 -3.26 9.31 -13.37
C LEU A 6 -1.99 9.41 -14.22
N THR A 7 -1.67 10.61 -14.68
CA THR A 7 -0.46 10.86 -15.47
C THR A 7 0.80 10.54 -14.67
N ARG A 8 0.85 10.94 -13.40
CA ARG A 8 1.96 10.62 -12.50
C ARG A 8 2.11 9.11 -12.31
N LEU A 9 1.03 8.39 -11.99
CA LEU A 9 1.08 6.94 -11.81
C LEU A 9 1.47 6.21 -13.10
N ALA A 10 0.97 6.67 -14.25
CA ALA A 10 1.37 6.13 -15.55
C ALA A 10 2.87 6.31 -15.81
N MET A 11 3.43 7.48 -15.49
CA MET A 11 4.87 7.73 -15.60
C MET A 11 5.68 6.85 -14.64
N GLU A 12 5.25 6.71 -13.38
CA GLU A 12 5.92 5.85 -12.41
C GLU A 12 5.92 4.38 -12.86
N LEU A 13 4.81 3.87 -13.39
CA LEU A 13 4.72 2.51 -13.93
C LEU A 13 5.60 2.31 -15.19
N LEU A 14 5.65 3.29 -16.09
CA LEU A 14 6.52 3.25 -17.26
C LEU A 14 8.00 3.26 -16.86
N LEU A 15 8.39 4.11 -15.91
CA LEU A 15 9.75 4.16 -15.35
C LEU A 15 10.14 2.86 -14.65
N LEU A 16 9.15 2.17 -14.05
CA LEU A 16 9.34 0.84 -13.46
C LEU A 16 9.59 -0.26 -14.51
N GLY A 17 9.36 0.02 -15.80
CA GLY A 17 9.50 -0.92 -16.90
C GLY A 17 8.21 -1.64 -17.31
N VAL A 18 7.05 -1.21 -16.81
CA VAL A 18 5.76 -1.73 -17.28
C VAL A 18 5.49 -1.22 -18.69
N SER A 19 5.09 -2.10 -19.60
CA SER A 19 4.75 -1.69 -20.97
C SER A 19 3.54 -0.77 -21.00
N LYS A 20 3.45 0.11 -22.00
CA LYS A 20 2.30 1.02 -22.17
C LYS A 20 0.95 0.29 -22.12
N ALA A 21 0.84 -0.86 -22.80
CA ALA A 21 -0.36 -1.69 -22.78
C ALA A 21 -0.66 -2.26 -21.37
N GLY A 22 0.38 -2.60 -20.60
CA GLY A 22 0.25 -3.01 -19.20
C GLY A 22 -0.25 -1.88 -18.31
N VAL A 23 0.25 -0.66 -18.51
CA VAL A 23 -0.20 0.55 -17.79
C VAL A 23 -1.66 0.87 -18.08
N GLU A 24 -2.04 0.87 -19.36
CA GLU A 24 -3.44 1.11 -19.76
C GLU A 24 -4.39 0.07 -19.15
N ARG A 25 -3.99 -1.21 -19.14
CA ARG A 25 -4.77 -2.27 -18.50
C ARG A 25 -4.86 -2.12 -16.98
N LEU A 26 -3.75 -1.76 -16.33
CA LEU A 26 -3.71 -1.55 -14.88
C LEU A 26 -4.63 -0.40 -14.47
N LEU A 27 -4.46 0.78 -15.08
CA LEU A 27 -5.20 1.99 -14.73
C LEU A 27 -6.65 1.97 -15.24
N GLY A 28 -6.95 1.20 -16.29
CA GLY A 28 -8.29 1.10 -16.86
C GLY A 28 -9.18 0.05 -16.18
N SER A 29 -8.61 -0.96 -15.53
CA SER A 29 -9.35 -2.09 -14.94
C SER A 29 -9.27 -2.18 -13.41
N ASN A 30 -8.40 -1.40 -12.76
CA ASN A 30 -8.21 -1.45 -11.31
C ASN A 30 -8.43 -0.07 -10.69
N ASP A 31 -8.66 -0.06 -9.37
CA ASP A 31 -8.74 1.17 -8.61
C ASP A 31 -7.37 1.87 -8.59
N VAL A 32 -7.38 3.16 -8.92
CA VAL A 32 -6.21 4.04 -8.93
C VAL A 32 -5.57 4.09 -7.53
N ASP A 33 -6.39 4.07 -6.48
CA ASP A 33 -5.90 4.06 -5.10
C ASP A 33 -5.13 2.77 -4.79
N GLU A 34 -5.55 1.65 -5.37
CA GLU A 34 -4.87 0.37 -5.18
C GLU A 34 -3.53 0.32 -5.94
N VAL A 35 -3.49 0.84 -7.16
CA VAL A 35 -2.24 0.97 -7.93
C VAL A 35 -1.23 1.81 -7.17
N GLU A 36 -1.65 2.95 -6.61
CA GLU A 36 -0.78 3.82 -5.81
C GLU A 36 -0.29 3.13 -4.53
N ARG A 37 -1.18 2.44 -3.80
CA ARG A 37 -0.79 1.67 -2.62
C ARG A 37 0.27 0.61 -2.94
N GLN A 38 0.08 -0.17 -4.00
CA GLN A 38 1.04 -1.21 -4.37
C GLN A 38 2.37 -0.63 -4.86
N LEU A 39 2.35 0.53 -5.55
CA LEU A 39 3.56 1.26 -5.89
C LEU A 39 4.34 1.70 -4.65
N ALA A 40 3.65 2.18 -3.61
CA ALA A 40 4.29 2.52 -2.34
C ALA A 40 4.90 1.30 -1.62
N TYR A 41 4.39 0.08 -1.85
CA TYR A 41 4.90 -1.15 -1.24
C TYR A 41 6.12 -1.75 -1.93
N LEU A 42 6.32 -1.48 -3.22
CA LEU A 42 7.44 -2.00 -4.01
C LEU A 42 8.83 -1.87 -3.36
N PRO A 43 9.27 -0.68 -2.88
CA PRO A 43 10.61 -0.53 -2.31
C PRO A 43 10.85 -1.41 -1.07
N TYR A 44 9.78 -1.78 -0.36
CA TYR A 44 9.85 -2.63 0.84
C TYR A 44 9.90 -4.12 0.51
N ARG A 45 9.42 -4.51 -0.67
CA ARG A 45 9.36 -5.92 -1.09
C ARG A 45 10.61 -6.39 -1.85
N LYS A 46 11.47 -5.47 -2.29
CA LYS A 46 12.73 -5.77 -3.00
C LYS A 46 12.55 -6.82 -4.12
N ALA A 47 11.49 -6.67 -4.91
CA ALA A 47 11.16 -7.61 -5.98
C ALA A 47 12.26 -7.62 -7.06
N ARG A 48 12.69 -8.82 -7.48
CA ARG A 48 13.66 -9.00 -8.59
C ARG A 48 13.15 -8.47 -9.93
N ARG A 49 11.83 -8.49 -10.11
CA ARG A 49 11.12 -8.03 -11.33
C ARG A 49 9.97 -7.12 -10.93
N PRO A 50 10.24 -5.84 -10.61
CA PRO A 50 9.23 -4.92 -10.09
C PRO A 50 8.05 -4.73 -11.05
N GLU A 51 8.29 -4.81 -12.37
CA GLU A 51 7.31 -4.66 -13.44
C GLU A 51 6.27 -5.79 -13.46
N ALA A 52 6.71 -7.05 -13.31
CA ALA A 52 5.79 -8.18 -13.27
C ALA A 52 5.10 -8.26 -11.90
N PHE A 53 5.83 -7.88 -10.85
CA PHE A 53 5.35 -7.92 -9.48
C PHE A 53 4.19 -6.93 -9.25
N ILE A 54 4.30 -5.69 -9.75
CA ILE A 54 3.25 -4.68 -9.56
C ILE A 54 1.93 -5.10 -10.21
N ILE A 55 2.00 -5.74 -11.39
CA ILE A 55 0.81 -6.24 -12.10
C ILE A 55 0.09 -7.31 -11.27
N GLU A 56 0.82 -8.31 -10.77
CA GLU A 56 0.23 -9.36 -9.93
C GLU A 56 -0.24 -8.82 -8.58
N ALA A 57 0.50 -7.89 -7.98
CA ALA A 57 0.17 -7.33 -6.67
C ALA A 57 -1.14 -6.51 -6.70
N VAL A 58 -1.35 -5.71 -7.75
CA VAL A 58 -2.61 -4.98 -7.95
C VAL A 58 -3.74 -5.95 -8.27
N ARG A 59 -3.51 -6.90 -9.18
CA ARG A 59 -4.53 -7.88 -9.59
C ARG A 59 -5.02 -8.76 -8.44
N ARG A 60 -4.14 -9.07 -7.48
CA ARG A 60 -4.46 -9.93 -6.32
C ARG A 60 -4.71 -9.15 -5.02
N GLY A 61 -4.57 -7.82 -5.01
CA GLY A 61 -4.76 -6.98 -3.83
C GLY A 61 -3.83 -7.35 -2.66
N TYR A 62 -2.52 -7.42 -2.92
CA TYR A 62 -1.56 -7.87 -1.90
C TYR A 62 -1.49 -6.93 -0.68
N SER A 63 -1.57 -7.48 0.53
CA SER A 63 -1.49 -6.71 1.77
C SER A 63 -0.15 -5.99 1.98
N ALA A 64 -0.16 -4.89 2.72
CA ALA A 64 1.04 -4.09 3.00
C ALA A 64 2.17 -4.93 3.62
N PRO A 65 3.44 -4.73 3.20
CA PRO A 65 4.56 -5.47 3.77
C PRO A 65 4.83 -5.02 5.22
N PRO A 66 5.33 -5.90 6.11
CA PRO A 66 5.56 -5.56 7.53
C PRO A 66 6.45 -4.33 7.72
N LEU A 67 7.47 -4.18 6.87
CA LEU A 67 8.38 -3.03 6.89
C LEU A 67 7.72 -1.69 6.55
N PHE A 68 6.58 -1.71 5.84
CA PHE A 68 5.79 -0.52 5.55
C PHE A 68 5.12 0.02 6.82
N TYR A 69 4.58 -0.87 7.67
CA TYR A 69 4.01 -0.48 8.97
C TYR A 69 5.09 0.05 9.91
N ALA A 70 6.27 -0.55 9.96
CA ALA A 70 7.35 -0.12 10.84
C ALA A 70 7.83 1.32 10.55
N LYS A 71 7.77 1.79 9.30
CA LYS A 71 8.10 3.17 8.92
C LYS A 71 6.97 4.17 9.18
N ASN A 72 5.72 3.73 9.12
CA ASN A 72 4.56 4.57 9.44
C ASN A 72 4.25 4.58 10.94
N GLN A 73 4.83 3.66 11.71
CA GLN A 73 4.87 3.67 13.17
C GLN A 73 5.92 4.67 13.67
N THR A 74 5.73 5.95 13.34
CA THR A 74 6.25 7.01 14.19
C THR A 74 5.45 6.97 15.48
N HIS A 75 5.91 6.17 16.43
CA HIS A 75 5.66 6.28 17.86
C HIS A 75 4.25 6.75 18.26
N THR A 76 3.24 5.87 18.21
CA THR A 76 2.12 6.05 19.14
C THR A 76 2.64 5.58 20.50
N PRO A 77 2.89 6.46 21.50
CA PRO A 77 3.27 6.00 22.82
C PRO A 77 2.14 5.08 23.29
N GLY A 78 2.53 3.89 23.77
CA GLY A 78 1.59 2.86 24.17
C GLY A 78 0.51 3.43 25.08
N ILE A 79 -0.74 3.26 24.67
CA ILE A 79 -1.84 3.23 25.61
C ILE A 79 -1.58 1.98 26.46
N LYS A 80 -0.83 2.15 27.55
CA LYS A 80 -0.89 1.21 28.66
C LYS A 80 -2.36 1.19 29.07
N ARG A 81 -3.04 0.08 28.77
CA ARG A 81 -4.23 -0.30 29.51
C ARG A 81 -3.75 -0.93 30.80
N PRO A 82 -3.91 -0.31 31.98
CA PRO A 82 -4.25 -1.08 33.15
C PRO A 82 -5.75 -1.32 33.09
N VAL A 83 -6.12 -2.51 32.62
CA VAL A 83 -7.38 -3.13 33.00
C VAL A 83 -7.21 -3.49 34.47
N ASP A 84 -7.82 -2.70 35.35
CA ASP A 84 -8.28 -3.12 36.69
C ASP A 84 -9.12 -1.97 37.25
N GLN A 85 -10.36 -1.87 36.77
CA GLN A 85 -11.42 -1.25 37.55
C GLN A 85 -12.08 -2.37 38.35
N ASP A 86 -11.55 -2.58 39.56
CA ASP A 86 -12.19 -3.30 40.64
C ASP A 86 -13.65 -2.84 40.74
N THR A 87 -14.57 -3.73 40.34
CA THR A 87 -15.99 -3.60 40.63
C THR A 87 -16.15 -3.95 42.09
N GLN A 88 -16.07 -2.95 42.96
CA GLN A 88 -16.41 -3.10 44.36
C GLN A 88 -17.94 -3.20 44.49
N PRO A 89 -18.51 -4.29 45.02
CA PRO A 89 -19.94 -4.44 45.15
C PRO A 89 -20.47 -3.66 46.36
N ALA A 90 -21.75 -3.32 46.25
CA ALA A 90 -22.56 -2.56 47.20
C ALA A 90 -22.50 -3.05 48.65
N ALA A 91 -22.61 -2.09 49.57
CA ALA A 91 -23.15 -2.26 50.91
C ALA A 91 -24.02 -1.04 51.24
#